data_AF-A0A1I8AB13-F1
#
_entry.id   AF-A0A1I8AB13-F1
#
_cell.length_a   1.000
_cell.length_b   1.000
_cell.length_c   1.000
_cell.angle_alpha   90.00
_cell.angle_beta   90.00
_cell.angle_gamma   90.00
#
_symmetry.space_group_name_H-M   'P 1'
#
loop_
_entity.id
_entity.type
_entity.pdbx_description
1 polymer ?
#
loop_
_entity_poly.entity_id
_entity_poly.type
_entity_poly.pdbx_seq_one_letter_code
_entity_poly.pdbx_strand_id
1 'polypeptide(L)'
;MLRLSLILLVVASVVQGWFFDRFFHAEAPSSAENGTTIQPTLLRCADANGMLFPNATSCPNLSPDKDCEFFFKPTADGGRNPKCDQDILQVAAMKCARTCAICCELPEFQCEDKFGYSFLCPVIKRNCNTDNEVMRKVFAEICPKTCGFCGEKHQRDVGMVI
;
A
#
# COMPACT_ATOMS: atom_id res chain seq x y z
N MET A 1 -60.91 41.32 -8.65
CA MET A 1 -60.78 39.98 -8.04
C MET A 1 -59.66 39.22 -8.73
N LEU A 2 -58.40 39.63 -8.49
CA LEU A 2 -57.24 39.26 -9.31
C LEU A 2 -55.97 39.14 -8.43
N ARG A 3 -56.07 38.42 -7.30
CA ARG A 3 -54.94 38.21 -6.36
C ARG A 3 -54.85 36.81 -5.74
N LEU A 4 -55.67 35.84 -6.17
CA LEU A 4 -55.71 34.50 -5.56
C LEU A 4 -55.12 33.36 -6.39
N SER A 5 -54.69 33.61 -7.63
CA SER A 5 -54.19 32.55 -8.54
C SER A 5 -52.66 32.50 -8.68
N LEU A 6 -51.90 33.43 -8.09
CA LEU A 6 -50.43 33.46 -8.19
C LEU A 6 -49.70 32.77 -7.03
N ILE A 7 -50.41 32.45 -5.93
CA ILE A 7 -49.78 31.88 -4.72
C ILE A 7 -49.60 30.36 -4.86
N LEU A 8 -50.44 29.67 -5.64
CA LEU A 8 -50.37 28.22 -5.82
C LEU A 8 -49.24 27.74 -6.76
N LEU A 9 -48.65 28.61 -7.58
CA LEU A 9 -47.50 28.25 -8.44
C LEU A 9 -46.14 28.44 -7.76
N VAL A 10 -46.06 29.23 -6.67
CA VAL A 10 -44.78 29.47 -5.97
C VAL A 10 -44.50 28.39 -4.91
N VAL A 11 -45.53 27.75 -4.37
CA VAL A 11 -45.37 26.75 -3.28
C VAL A 11 -44.93 25.38 -3.81
N ALA A 12 -45.15 25.06 -5.10
CA ALA A 12 -44.78 23.77 -5.67
C ALA A 12 -43.27 23.61 -5.98
N SER A 13 -42.48 24.69 -6.04
CA SER A 13 -41.05 24.62 -6.39
C SER A 13 -40.11 24.54 -5.17
N VAL A 14 -40.61 24.72 -3.95
CA VAL A 14 -39.75 24.78 -2.75
C VAL A 14 -39.63 23.43 -2.03
N VAL A 15 -40.46 22.43 -2.36
CA VAL A 15 -40.56 21.17 -1.60
C VAL A 15 -39.73 20.01 -2.19
N GLN A 16 -39.15 20.15 -3.40
CA GLN A 16 -38.31 19.10 -4.01
C GLN A 16 -36.79 19.29 -3.81
N GLY A 17 -36.35 20.31 -3.06
CA GLY A 17 -34.93 20.56 -2.79
C GLY A 17 -34.40 20.08 -1.44
N TRP A 18 -35.25 19.60 -0.53
CA TRP A 18 -34.88 19.37 0.89
C TRP A 18 -34.56 17.91 1.25
N PHE A 19 -34.38 17.03 0.27
CA PHE A 19 -34.15 15.60 0.53
C PHE A 19 -32.75 15.08 0.15
N PHE A 20 -31.81 15.95 -0.25
CA PHE A 20 -30.48 15.51 -0.72
C PHE A 20 -29.26 16.13 -0.02
N ASP A 21 -29.44 16.95 1.03
CA ASP A 21 -28.35 17.75 1.63
C ASP A 21 -28.11 17.46 3.13
N ARG A 22 -28.02 16.18 3.53
CA ARG A 22 -27.63 15.89 4.93
C ARG A 22 -26.91 14.57 5.21
N PHE A 23 -26.07 14.08 4.29
CA PHE A 23 -25.03 13.09 4.64
C PHE A 23 -23.78 13.28 3.78
N PHE A 24 -23.25 14.50 3.76
CA PHE A 24 -21.86 14.78 3.40
C PHE A 24 -21.24 15.55 4.56
N HIS A 25 -20.30 14.93 5.27
CA HIS A 25 -19.07 15.56 5.80
C HIS A 25 -18.20 14.49 6.49
N ALA A 26 -17.29 13.92 5.71
CA ALA A 26 -15.91 13.71 6.10
C ALA A 26 -15.07 13.56 4.82
N GLU A 27 -15.13 14.55 3.95
CA GLU A 27 -14.16 14.69 2.86
C GLU A 27 -12.86 15.18 3.50
N ALA A 28 -11.84 14.32 3.56
CA ALA A 28 -10.49 14.73 3.86
C ALA A 28 -10.03 15.74 2.79
N PRO A 29 -9.23 16.76 3.15
CA PRO A 29 -8.97 17.90 2.28
C PRO A 29 -8.24 17.48 1.00
N SER A 30 -8.91 17.65 -0.14
CA SER A 30 -8.25 17.77 -1.43
C SER A 30 -7.64 19.17 -1.54
N SER A 31 -6.31 19.24 -1.57
CA SER A 31 -5.64 20.44 -2.04
C SER A 31 -5.34 20.26 -3.52
N ALA A 32 -6.13 20.93 -4.34
CA ALA A 32 -5.75 21.25 -5.70
C ALA A 32 -4.75 22.41 -5.65
N GLU A 33 -3.49 22.15 -5.98
CA GLU A 33 -2.57 23.18 -6.43
C GLU A 33 -2.23 22.92 -7.90
N ASN A 34 -2.73 23.81 -8.76
CA ASN A 34 -2.29 23.96 -10.14
C ASN A 34 -1.01 24.81 -10.12
N GLY A 35 0.15 24.16 -10.14
CA GLY A 35 1.45 24.82 -10.20
C GLY A 35 2.46 23.89 -10.87
N THR A 36 3.06 24.36 -11.97
CA THR A 36 4.11 23.67 -12.70
C THR A 36 5.29 23.36 -11.77
N THR A 37 5.32 22.16 -11.22
CA THR A 37 6.47 21.61 -10.52
C THR A 37 6.74 20.26 -11.15
N ILE A 38 7.95 20.06 -11.65
CA ILE A 38 8.43 18.77 -12.14
C ILE A 38 8.00 17.72 -11.12
N GLN A 39 7.05 16.86 -11.50
CA GLN A 39 6.60 15.76 -10.67
C GLN A 39 7.87 14.97 -10.33
N PRO A 40 8.35 14.96 -9.08
CA PRO A 40 9.51 14.17 -8.75
C PRO A 40 9.10 12.75 -9.11
N THR A 41 9.86 12.10 -9.98
CA THR A 41 9.78 10.66 -10.19
C THR A 41 9.51 10.03 -8.84
N LEU A 42 8.28 9.57 -8.65
CA LEU A 42 7.68 9.27 -7.35
C LEU A 42 8.65 8.34 -6.61
N LEU A 43 9.24 8.77 -5.50
CA LEU A 43 10.17 7.97 -4.73
C LEU A 43 9.40 6.81 -4.07
N ARG A 44 9.08 5.79 -4.85
CA ARG A 44 8.39 4.59 -4.36
C ARG A 44 9.29 3.93 -3.33
N CYS A 45 8.73 3.50 -2.20
CA CYS A 45 9.48 2.83 -1.14
C CYS A 45 10.78 3.53 -0.67
N ALA A 46 10.86 4.85 -0.77
CA ALA A 46 11.99 5.64 -0.31
C ALA A 46 11.54 6.88 0.47
N ASP A 47 12.42 7.40 1.32
CA ASP A 47 12.21 8.67 2.02
C ASP A 47 12.45 9.88 1.09
N ALA A 48 12.23 11.12 1.57
CA ALA A 48 12.45 12.31 0.75
C ALA A 48 13.91 12.51 0.27
N ASN A 49 14.87 11.76 0.84
CA ASN A 49 16.30 11.84 0.51
C ASN A 49 16.74 10.77 -0.49
N GLY A 50 15.83 9.89 -0.96
CA GLY A 50 16.22 8.77 -1.83
C GLY A 50 16.66 7.51 -1.07
N MET A 51 16.56 7.50 0.25
CA MET A 51 16.92 6.33 1.06
C MET A 51 15.77 5.32 1.06
N LEU A 52 16.04 4.09 0.62
CA LEU A 52 15.06 3.02 0.58
C LEU A 52 14.58 2.63 1.97
N PHE A 53 13.28 2.38 2.11
CA PHE A 53 12.73 1.82 3.35
C PHE A 53 13.25 0.40 3.59
N PRO A 54 13.36 -0.06 4.85
CA PRO A 54 13.84 -1.41 5.16
C PRO A 54 12.93 -2.52 4.59
N ASN A 55 11.64 -2.24 4.41
CA ASN A 55 10.71 -3.18 3.77
C ASN A 55 10.79 -3.20 2.24
N ALA A 56 11.48 -2.24 1.60
CA ALA A 56 11.55 -2.09 0.15
C ALA A 56 12.12 -3.34 -0.57
N THR A 57 12.99 -4.12 0.09
CA THR A 57 13.65 -5.33 -0.45
C THR A 57 13.34 -6.59 0.35
N SER A 58 12.31 -6.55 1.20
CA SER A 58 12.02 -7.65 2.13
C SER A 58 11.23 -8.81 1.50
N CYS A 59 10.56 -8.58 0.37
CA CYS A 59 9.87 -9.61 -0.39
C CYS A 59 10.82 -10.40 -1.31
N PRO A 60 10.46 -11.64 -1.70
CA PRO A 60 11.11 -12.34 -2.80
C PRO A 60 10.68 -11.77 -4.16
N ASN A 61 11.50 -12.00 -5.20
CA ASN A 61 11.03 -11.83 -6.57
C ASN A 61 10.09 -12.99 -6.94
N LEU A 62 9.04 -12.69 -7.70
CA LEU A 62 8.17 -13.70 -8.29
C LEU A 62 8.80 -14.31 -9.55
N SER A 63 9.56 -13.50 -10.29
CA SER A 63 10.42 -13.96 -11.39
C SER A 63 11.79 -14.41 -10.86
N PRO A 64 12.51 -15.30 -11.56
CA PRO A 64 13.85 -15.70 -11.18
C PRO A 64 14.79 -14.50 -11.02
N ASP A 65 15.62 -14.51 -9.97
CA ASP A 65 16.52 -13.40 -9.66
C ASP A 65 17.43 -13.02 -10.86
N LYS A 66 17.90 -14.02 -11.62
CA LYS A 66 18.71 -13.80 -12.83
C LYS A 66 18.00 -12.99 -13.90
N ASP A 67 16.70 -13.22 -14.10
CA ASP A 67 15.91 -12.48 -15.08
C ASP A 67 15.67 -11.06 -14.59
N CYS A 68 15.34 -10.92 -13.31
CA CYS A 68 15.16 -9.61 -12.69
C CYS A 68 16.45 -8.77 -12.73
N GLU A 69 17.61 -9.36 -12.45
CA GLU A 69 18.91 -8.70 -12.55
C GLU A 69 19.28 -8.37 -14.00
N PHE A 70 18.87 -9.18 -14.97
CA PHE A 70 19.10 -8.91 -16.39
C PHE A 70 18.31 -7.69 -16.87
N PHE A 71 17.03 -7.58 -16.52
CA PHE A 71 16.16 -6.48 -16.94
C PHE A 71 16.34 -5.21 -16.10
N PHE A 72 16.48 -5.38 -14.78
CA PHE A 72 16.46 -4.32 -13.77
C PHE A 72 17.75 -4.29 -12.95
N LYS A 73 18.90 -4.45 -13.61
CA LYS A 73 20.22 -4.40 -12.97
C LYS A 73 20.33 -3.22 -11.97
N PRO A 74 20.59 -3.47 -10.68
CA PRO A 74 20.72 -2.40 -9.69
C PRO A 74 21.81 -1.40 -10.09
N THR A 75 21.65 -0.16 -9.65
CA THR A 75 22.68 0.87 -9.85
C THR A 75 23.95 0.53 -9.06
N ALA A 76 25.09 1.12 -9.43
CA ALA A 76 26.37 0.87 -8.76
C ALA A 76 26.33 1.20 -7.27
N ASP A 77 25.49 2.16 -6.87
CA ASP A 77 25.31 2.60 -5.49
C ASP A 77 24.32 1.73 -4.69
N GLY A 78 23.85 0.62 -5.27
CA GLY A 78 22.84 -0.26 -4.65
C GLY A 78 21.42 0.31 -4.70
N GLY A 79 21.20 1.42 -5.40
CA GLY A 79 19.89 2.02 -5.64
C GLY A 79 19.11 1.31 -6.76
N ARG A 80 17.81 1.63 -6.84
CA ARG A 80 16.87 1.11 -7.83
C ARG A 80 17.27 1.47 -9.27
N ASN A 81 17.07 0.53 -10.21
CA ASN A 81 17.19 0.82 -11.64
C ASN A 81 16.03 1.72 -12.11
N PRO A 82 16.26 2.85 -12.81
CA PRO A 82 15.20 3.73 -13.31
C PRO A 82 14.14 3.04 -14.17
N LYS A 83 14.46 1.90 -14.79
CA LYS A 83 13.48 1.07 -15.53
C LYS A 83 12.35 0.52 -14.65
N CYS A 84 12.58 0.38 -13.35
CA CYS A 84 11.57 -0.08 -12.39
C CYS A 84 10.41 0.92 -12.23
N ASP A 85 10.63 2.18 -12.59
CA ASP A 85 9.65 3.27 -12.48
C ASP A 85 9.02 3.62 -13.85
N GLN A 86 9.30 2.83 -14.89
CA GLN A 86 8.64 3.00 -16.18
C GLN A 86 7.30 2.25 -16.23
N ASP A 87 6.24 2.96 -16.59
CA ASP A 87 4.88 2.42 -16.67
C ASP A 87 4.78 1.18 -17.57
N ILE A 88 5.48 1.17 -18.70
CA ILE A 88 5.48 0.04 -19.63
C ILE A 88 6.10 -1.24 -19.04
N LEU A 89 6.94 -1.09 -18.01
CA LEU A 89 7.59 -2.18 -17.29
C LEU A 89 6.98 -2.44 -15.92
N GLN A 90 5.90 -1.75 -15.54
CA GLN A 90 5.31 -1.84 -14.20
C GLN A 90 4.99 -3.29 -13.80
N VAL A 91 4.41 -4.08 -14.71
CA VAL A 91 4.09 -5.50 -14.45
C VAL A 91 5.36 -6.32 -14.20
N ALA A 92 6.41 -6.10 -15.00
CA ALA A 92 7.69 -6.77 -14.82
C ALA A 92 8.40 -6.31 -13.53
N ALA A 93 8.33 -5.02 -13.20
CA ALA A 93 8.84 -4.47 -11.96
C ALA A 93 8.16 -5.09 -10.74
N MET A 94 6.83 -5.27 -10.78
CA MET A 94 6.09 -5.95 -9.70
C MET A 94 6.48 -7.43 -9.55
N LYS A 95 6.75 -8.13 -10.65
CA LYS A 95 7.29 -9.50 -10.59
C LYS A 95 8.73 -9.54 -10.05
N CYS A 96 9.47 -8.44 -10.19
CA CYS A 96 10.83 -8.26 -9.72
C CYS A 96 10.88 -7.30 -8.52
N ALA A 97 9.87 -7.32 -7.65
CA ALA A 97 9.68 -6.33 -6.61
C ALA A 97 10.88 -6.18 -5.66
N ARG A 98 11.62 -7.27 -5.40
CA ARG A 98 12.84 -7.22 -4.60
C ARG A 98 13.96 -6.48 -5.31
N THR A 99 14.24 -6.85 -6.57
CA THR A 99 15.29 -6.23 -7.39
C THR A 99 14.98 -4.76 -7.66
N CYS A 100 13.70 -4.45 -7.86
CA CYS A 100 13.24 -3.08 -8.01
C CYS A 100 13.08 -2.36 -6.66
N ALA A 101 13.32 -3.00 -5.52
CA ALA A 101 13.14 -2.40 -4.20
C ALA A 101 11.75 -1.74 -4.00
N ILE A 102 10.68 -2.39 -4.45
CA ILE A 102 9.30 -1.90 -4.38
C ILE A 102 8.39 -2.79 -3.52
N CYS A 103 8.96 -3.66 -2.70
CA CYS A 103 8.20 -4.57 -1.85
C CYS A 103 7.24 -3.85 -0.88
N CYS A 104 7.47 -2.58 -0.55
CA CYS A 104 6.56 -1.82 0.32
C CYS A 104 5.17 -1.59 -0.28
N GLU A 105 5.02 -1.75 -1.60
CA GLU A 105 3.74 -1.61 -2.31
C GLU A 105 2.92 -2.90 -2.31
N LEU A 106 3.56 -4.02 -1.97
CA LEU A 106 2.85 -5.29 -1.84
C LEU A 106 1.97 -5.23 -0.58
N PRO A 107 0.69 -5.63 -0.68
CA PRO A 107 -0.23 -5.59 0.45
C PRO A 107 0.27 -6.39 1.66
N GLU A 108 1.08 -7.41 1.39
CA GLU A 108 1.74 -8.29 2.34
C GLU A 108 2.77 -7.57 3.24
N PHE A 109 3.23 -6.37 2.87
CA PHE A 109 4.26 -5.58 3.56
C PHE A 109 3.78 -4.18 3.99
N GLN A 110 2.47 -3.91 3.89
CA GLN A 110 1.86 -2.59 4.15
C GLN A 110 1.42 -2.33 5.60
N CYS A 111 1.61 -3.28 6.50
CA CYS A 111 1.34 -3.13 7.94
C CYS A 111 2.61 -2.76 8.73
N GLU A 112 2.50 -2.71 10.05
CA GLU A 112 3.61 -2.47 10.97
C GLU A 112 3.98 -3.73 11.76
N ASP A 113 5.26 -3.86 12.10
CA ASP A 113 5.71 -4.85 13.07
C ASP A 113 5.27 -4.47 14.48
N LYS A 114 5.06 -5.45 15.36
CA LYS A 114 4.59 -5.23 16.73
C LYS A 114 5.66 -4.47 17.53
N PHE A 115 5.31 -3.28 18.03
CA PHE A 115 6.24 -2.34 18.69
C PHE A 115 7.15 -2.98 19.76
N GLY A 116 6.61 -3.87 20.59
CA GLY A 116 7.38 -4.56 21.64
C GLY A 116 8.40 -5.59 21.14
N TYR A 117 8.35 -5.96 19.86
CA TYR A 117 9.19 -7.00 19.25
C TYR A 117 9.91 -6.53 17.98
N SER A 118 9.74 -5.27 17.57
CA SER A 118 10.35 -4.71 16.35
C SER A 118 11.87 -4.85 16.32
N PHE A 119 12.54 -4.89 17.50
CA PHE A 119 13.98 -5.13 17.61
C PHE A 119 14.41 -6.55 17.22
N LEU A 120 13.52 -7.54 17.32
CA LEU A 120 13.77 -8.93 16.92
C LEU A 120 13.50 -9.16 15.43
N CYS A 121 12.67 -8.33 14.79
CA CYS A 121 12.28 -8.53 13.40
C CYS A 121 13.48 -8.63 12.44
N PRO A 122 14.54 -7.81 12.54
CA PRO A 122 15.74 -7.97 11.71
C PRO A 122 16.46 -9.31 11.93
N VAL A 123 16.42 -9.85 13.14
CA VAL A 123 17.08 -11.11 13.51
C VAL A 123 16.32 -12.30 12.94
N ILE A 124 15.00 -12.30 13.07
CA ILE A 124 14.15 -13.42 12.63
C ILE A 124 13.84 -13.37 11.13
N LYS A 125 14.19 -12.28 10.42
CA LYS A 125 13.94 -12.12 8.98
C LYS A 125 14.37 -13.31 8.12
N ARG A 126 15.48 -13.98 8.47
CA ARG A 126 15.97 -15.17 7.73
C ARG A 126 15.08 -16.40 7.93
N ASN A 127 14.28 -16.42 8.98
CA ASN A 127 13.42 -17.52 9.36
C ASN A 127 11.95 -17.30 8.96
N CYS A 128 11.61 -16.19 8.28
CA CYS A 128 10.25 -15.94 7.81
C CYS A 128 9.74 -17.07 6.88
N ASN A 129 10.64 -17.73 6.13
CA ASN A 129 10.34 -18.87 5.27
C ASN A 129 10.46 -20.22 6.01
N THR A 130 10.09 -20.30 7.28
CA THR A 130 10.11 -21.55 8.04
C THR A 130 8.94 -22.47 7.67
N ASP A 131 9.20 -23.77 7.57
CA ASP A 131 8.16 -24.79 7.37
C ASP A 131 7.35 -25.08 8.66
N ASN A 132 7.79 -24.56 9.81
CA ASN A 132 7.11 -24.76 11.07
C ASN A 132 5.92 -23.79 11.19
N GLU A 133 4.70 -24.32 11.10
CA GLU A 133 3.47 -23.52 11.15
C GLU A 133 3.30 -22.71 12.44
N VAL A 134 3.76 -23.23 13.58
CA VAL A 134 3.70 -22.53 14.87
C VAL A 134 4.60 -21.30 14.82
N MET A 135 5.83 -21.47 14.32
CA MET A 135 6.77 -20.36 14.19
C MET A 135 6.30 -19.34 13.15
N ARG A 136 5.70 -19.80 12.04
CA ARG A 136 5.10 -18.92 11.04
C ARG A 136 4.01 -18.04 11.65
N LYS A 137 3.12 -18.62 12.46
CA LYS A 137 2.08 -17.87 13.20
C LYS A 137 2.69 -16.84 14.14
N VAL A 138 3.70 -17.23 14.93
CA VAL A 138 4.42 -16.31 15.82
C VAL A 138 5.01 -15.14 15.03
N PHE A 139 5.69 -15.41 13.92
CA PHE A 139 6.31 -14.38 13.08
C PHE A 139 5.29 -13.45 12.42
N ALA A 140 4.16 -13.98 11.98
CA ALA A 140 3.03 -13.18 11.50
C ALA A 140 2.39 -12.32 12.59
N GLU A 141 2.45 -12.72 13.87
CA GLU A 141 1.96 -11.88 14.96
C GLU A 141 2.95 -10.77 15.34
N ILE A 142 4.24 -11.09 15.46
CA ILE A 142 5.25 -10.16 16.00
C ILE A 142 5.90 -9.29 14.91
N CYS A 143 6.11 -9.83 13.72
CA CYS A 143 6.84 -9.18 12.63
C CYS A 143 6.16 -9.35 11.26
N PRO A 144 4.85 -9.04 11.14
CA PRO A 144 4.14 -9.21 9.89
C PRO A 144 4.70 -8.36 8.74
N LYS A 145 5.18 -7.14 9.00
CA LYS A 145 5.77 -6.29 7.96
C LYS A 145 7.09 -6.86 7.48
N THR A 146 7.95 -7.29 8.41
CA THR A 146 9.27 -7.81 8.06
C THR A 146 9.18 -9.14 7.30
N CYS A 147 8.22 -10.00 7.67
CA CYS A 147 8.05 -11.31 7.05
C CYS A 147 7.08 -11.32 5.85
N GLY A 148 6.33 -10.25 5.60
CA GLY A 148 5.36 -10.22 4.50
C GLY A 148 4.03 -10.90 4.85
N PHE A 149 3.59 -10.83 6.11
CA PHE A 149 2.36 -11.49 6.57
C PHE A 149 1.20 -10.52 6.83
N CYS A 150 1.29 -9.26 6.38
CA CYS A 150 0.26 -8.25 6.63
C CYS A 150 -1.13 -8.59 6.04
N GLY A 151 -1.18 -9.47 5.04
CA GLY A 151 -2.42 -9.94 4.40
C GLY A 151 -2.92 -11.29 4.91
N GLU A 152 -2.15 -12.01 5.72
CA GLU A 152 -2.59 -13.25 6.33
C GLU A 152 -3.58 -12.88 7.45
N LYS A 153 -4.88 -12.92 7.15
CA LYS A 153 -5.88 -12.99 8.22
C LYS A 153 -5.51 -14.19 9.06
N HIS A 154 -4.99 -13.94 10.27
CA HIS A 154 -4.84 -14.94 11.30
C HIS A 154 -6.20 -15.60 11.51
N GLN A 155 -6.43 -16.72 10.82
CA GLN A 155 -7.44 -17.68 11.24
C GLN A 155 -6.94 -18.18 12.58
N ARG A 156 -7.46 -17.54 13.63
CA ARG A 156 -7.51 -18.13 14.96
C ARG A 156 -8.43 -19.34 14.86
N ASP A 157 -7.96 -20.40 14.22
CA ASP A 157 -8.55 -21.72 14.35
C ASP A 157 -8.14 -22.21 15.74
N VAL A 158 -8.97 -21.76 16.70
CA VAL A 158 -9.41 -22.56 17.82
C VAL A 158 -9.52 -24.04 17.40
N GLY A 159 -8.92 -24.91 18.22
CA GLY A 159 -8.47 -26.24 17.82
C GLY A 159 -9.45 -27.15 17.07
N MET A 160 -8.87 -28.08 16.32
CA MET A 160 -9.48 -29.38 16.06
C MET A 160 -8.36 -30.41 15.88
N VAL A 161 -8.09 -31.14 16.96
CA VAL A 161 -7.56 -32.50 16.89
C VAL A 161 -8.67 -33.34 16.23
N ILE A 162 -8.36 -34.01 15.12
CA ILE A 162 -9.10 -35.19 14.66
C ILE A 162 -8.12 -36.34 14.64
#